data_AF-A0A9D9HQU9-F1
#
_entry.id   AF-A0A9D9HQU9-F1
#
_cell.length_a   1.000
_cell.length_b   1.000
_cell.length_c   1.000
_cell.angle_alpha   90.00
_cell.angle_beta   90.00
_cell.angle_gamma   90.00
#
_symmetry.space_group_name_H-M   'P 1'
#
loop_
_entity.id
_entity.type
_entity.pdbx_description
1 polymer ?
#
loop_
_entity_poly.entity_id
_entity_poly.type
_entity_poly.pdbx_seq_one_letter_code
_entity_poly.pdbx_strand_id
1 'polypeptide(L)'
;MKKISLLVLAGFIIPAFVFPMDTVIRDCSQCNGKGRFECSRCDGHGYTTQYNPKARQRRIDCRFCSGKGYTVCSGCNGAGCIIEKVEEPTTVSCRACNGRGDKACLKCQSSDYGAGNLRCSRCAGLGYRTVDFLTGEREDCGACSGQGYVSCSACRGSGRTVCSTCNGMGYLNLL
;
A
#
# COMPACT_ATOMS: atom_id res chain seq x y z
N MET A 1 8.44 4.87 3.99
CA MET A 1 9.51 4.38 4.87
C MET A 1 9.41 2.86 4.93
N LYS A 2 10.20 2.14 4.13
CA LYS A 2 10.20 0.67 4.10
C LYS A 2 11.14 0.18 5.21
N LYS A 3 10.60 -0.55 6.20
CA LYS A 3 11.40 -1.13 7.28
C LYS A 3 12.23 -2.27 6.69
N ILE A 4 13.55 -2.11 6.69
CA ILE A 4 14.49 -3.17 6.33
C ILE A 4 14.61 -4.07 7.56
N SER A 5 13.87 -5.18 7.59
CA SER A 5 14.03 -6.19 8.63
C SER A 5 15.10 -7.19 8.18
N LEU A 6 16.26 -7.12 8.83
CA LEU A 6 17.38 -8.04 8.65
C LEU A 6 17.02 -9.39 9.31
N LEU A 7 16.75 -10.42 8.50
CA LEU A 7 16.51 -11.78 9.00
C LEU A 7 17.84 -12.53 9.13
N VAL A 8 18.29 -12.73 10.37
CA VAL A 8 19.43 -13.60 10.70
C VAL A 8 18.91 -15.03 10.81
N LEU A 9 18.99 -15.80 9.72
CA LEU A 9 18.78 -17.25 9.78
C LEU A 9 20.15 -17.94 9.86
N ALA A 10 20.37 -18.67 10.96
CA ALA A 10 21.46 -19.62 11.14
C ALA A 10 22.89 -19.12 10.82
N GLY A 11 23.25 -17.91 11.25
CA GLY A 11 24.65 -17.46 11.31
C GLY A 11 25.32 -17.15 9.96
N PHE A 12 24.59 -17.18 8.85
CA PHE A 12 25.11 -16.70 7.56
C PHE A 12 24.60 -15.28 7.28
N ILE A 13 25.54 -14.35 7.11
CA ILE A 13 25.24 -13.03 6.54
C ILE A 13 24.93 -13.27 5.06
N ILE A 14 23.64 -13.43 4.73
CA ILE A 14 23.22 -13.47 3.33
C ILE A 14 23.30 -12.02 2.83
N PRO A 15 24.15 -11.69 1.83
CA PRO A 15 24.14 -10.37 1.24
C PRO A 15 22.72 -10.08 0.74
N ALA A 16 22.23 -8.86 0.99
CA ALA A 16 20.85 -8.41 0.76
C ALA A 16 20.38 -8.42 -0.73
N PHE A 17 21.05 -9.19 -1.60
CA PHE A 17 20.94 -9.14 -3.05
C PHE A 17 20.30 -10.38 -3.68
N VAL A 18 19.89 -11.41 -2.91
CA VAL A 18 19.25 -12.64 -3.46
C VAL A 18 18.00 -13.05 -2.67
N PHE A 19 17.17 -12.09 -2.29
CA PHE A 19 15.79 -12.39 -1.92
C PHE A 19 14.85 -11.58 -2.83
N PRO A 20 13.97 -12.23 -3.62
CA PRO A 20 12.88 -11.52 -4.25
C PRO A 20 12.06 -10.84 -3.14
N MET A 21 11.87 -9.53 -3.24
CA MET A 21 11.35 -8.63 -2.20
C MET A 21 9.86 -8.85 -1.86
N ASP A 22 9.25 -9.92 -2.36
CA ASP A 22 7.81 -10.16 -2.32
C ASP A 22 7.47 -11.49 -1.63
N THR A 23 8.13 -11.77 -0.51
CA THR A 23 7.69 -12.84 0.42
C THR A 23 7.05 -12.21 1.65
N VAL A 24 5.78 -12.54 1.90
CA VAL A 24 5.10 -12.11 3.13
C VAL A 24 5.34 -13.17 4.19
N ILE A 25 5.94 -12.76 5.30
CA ILE A 25 6.13 -13.60 6.47
C ILE A 25 5.02 -13.26 7.45
N ARG A 26 4.22 -14.26 7.83
CA ARG A 26 3.19 -14.12 8.85
C ARG A 26 3.44 -15.09 9.98
N ASP A 27 3.01 -14.72 11.17
CA ASP A 27 2.99 -15.64 12.30
C ASP A 27 2.12 -16.85 11.97
N CYS A 28 2.60 -18.02 12.33
CA CYS A 28 1.85 -19.25 12.21
C CYS A 28 0.66 -19.19 13.17
N SER A 29 -0.54 -19.08 12.61
CA SER A 29 -1.80 -18.96 13.36
C SER A 29 -2.05 -20.14 14.30
N GLN A 30 -1.56 -21.33 13.95
CA GLN A 30 -1.72 -22.51 14.80
C GLN A 30 -0.98 -22.35 16.13
N CYS A 31 0.21 -21.77 16.15
CA CYS A 31 1.01 -21.60 17.36
C CYS A 31 1.19 -20.14 17.80
N ASN A 32 0.47 -19.21 17.17
CA ASN A 32 0.55 -17.77 17.40
C ASN A 32 2.00 -17.25 17.42
N GLY A 33 2.78 -17.59 16.41
CA GLY A 33 4.17 -17.12 16.28
C GLY A 33 5.22 -17.90 17.10
N LYS A 34 4.80 -18.78 18.04
CA LYS A 34 5.74 -19.39 19.00
C LYS A 34 6.57 -20.54 18.44
N GLY A 35 6.12 -21.18 17.36
CA GLY A 35 6.73 -22.38 16.78
C GLY A 35 6.49 -23.67 17.58
N ARG A 36 5.84 -23.60 18.75
CA ARG A 36 5.66 -24.73 19.64
C ARG A 36 4.38 -24.64 20.47
N PHE A 37 3.92 -25.78 20.93
CA PHE A 37 2.83 -25.94 21.90
C PHE A 37 3.37 -26.43 23.22
N GLU A 38 2.92 -25.84 24.31
CA GLU A 38 3.17 -26.36 25.64
C GLU A 38 2.66 -27.81 25.74
N CYS A 39 3.47 -28.69 26.35
CA CYS A 39 3.10 -30.09 26.44
C CYS A 39 2.03 -30.28 27.52
N SER A 40 0.80 -30.53 27.09
CA SER A 40 -0.37 -30.74 27.96
C SER A 40 -0.27 -31.98 28.87
N ARG A 41 0.68 -32.88 28.60
CA ARG A 41 0.89 -34.10 29.42
C ARG A 41 1.72 -33.82 30.67
N CYS A 42 2.43 -32.70 30.71
CA CYS A 42 3.28 -32.31 31.83
C CYS A 42 3.20 -30.82 32.13
N ASP A 43 2.17 -30.12 31.62
CA ASP A 43 1.94 -28.67 31.80
C ASP A 43 3.22 -27.85 31.65
N GLY A 44 3.95 -28.09 30.56
CA GLY A 44 5.17 -27.33 30.28
C GLY A 44 6.43 -27.77 31.05
N HIS A 45 6.31 -28.61 32.09
CA HIS A 45 7.43 -28.94 32.97
C HIS A 45 8.49 -29.87 32.36
N GLY A 46 8.09 -30.68 31.38
CA GLY A 46 8.97 -31.67 30.75
C GLY A 46 9.12 -32.97 31.54
N TYR A 47 8.55 -33.07 32.75
CA TYR A 47 8.55 -34.28 33.56
C TYR A 47 7.21 -34.50 34.25
N THR A 48 6.95 -35.74 34.65
CA THR A 48 5.86 -36.13 35.55
C THR A 48 6.46 -36.52 36.89
N THR A 49 5.71 -36.32 37.98
CA THR A 49 6.16 -36.77 39.29
C THR A 49 5.48 -38.08 39.66
N GLN A 50 6.29 -39.06 40.06
CA GLN A 50 5.77 -40.29 40.63
C GLN A 50 6.03 -40.31 42.12
N TYR A 51 4.99 -40.66 42.88
CA TYR A 51 5.12 -40.87 44.31
C TYR A 51 5.87 -42.18 44.56
N ASN A 52 7.00 -42.11 45.25
CA ASN A 52 7.72 -43.27 45.74
C ASN A 52 7.85 -43.13 47.27
N PRO A 53 7.25 -44.04 48.05
CA PRO A 53 7.27 -43.97 49.52
C PRO A 53 8.68 -44.13 50.11
N LYS A 54 9.68 -44.57 49.33
CA LYS A 54 11.06 -44.81 49.79
C LYS A 54 12.09 -43.76 49.39
N ALA A 55 11.79 -42.88 48.41
CA ALA A 55 12.84 -42.11 47.72
C ALA A 55 12.61 -40.59 47.65
N ARG A 56 11.57 -40.04 48.31
CA ARG A 56 11.00 -38.72 47.98
C ARG A 56 10.57 -38.68 46.49
N GLN A 57 9.69 -37.73 46.16
CA GLN A 57 9.04 -37.64 44.85
C GLN A 57 10.06 -37.63 43.70
N ARG A 58 10.01 -38.62 42.80
CA ARG A 58 10.95 -38.74 41.67
C ARG A 58 10.34 -38.08 40.44
N ARG A 59 11.11 -37.16 39.82
CA ARG A 59 10.78 -36.58 38.51
C ARG A 59 11.22 -37.56 37.42
N ILE A 60 10.31 -37.86 36.50
CA ILE A 60 10.56 -38.75 35.37
C ILE A 60 10.18 -37.98 34.12
N ASP A 61 11.09 -37.91 33.16
CA ASP A 61 10.90 -37.19 31.91
C ASP A 61 9.58 -37.59 31.25
N CYS A 62 8.85 -36.57 30.82
CA CYS A 62 7.59 -36.74 30.14
C CYS A 62 7.88 -37.34 28.77
N ARG A 63 7.44 -38.59 28.58
CA ARG A 63 7.67 -39.35 27.34
C ARG A 63 7.04 -38.70 26.10
N PHE A 64 6.03 -37.86 26.28
CA PHE A 64 5.32 -37.20 25.18
C PHE A 64 6.08 -36.01 24.58
N CYS A 65 6.88 -35.31 25.39
CA CYS A 65 7.74 -34.22 24.92
C CYS A 65 9.23 -34.53 25.08
N SER A 66 9.57 -35.77 25.45
CA SER A 66 10.93 -36.24 25.70
C SER A 66 11.72 -35.30 26.60
N GLY A 67 11.15 -34.87 27.73
CA GLY A 67 11.83 -33.98 28.67
C GLY A 67 11.72 -32.48 28.33
N LYS A 68 11.27 -32.10 27.13
CA LYS A 68 11.37 -30.71 26.65
C LYS A 68 10.32 -29.75 27.22
N GLY A 69 9.19 -30.28 27.68
CA GLY A 69 8.05 -29.47 28.14
C GLY A 69 7.18 -28.89 27.01
N TYR A 70 7.53 -29.12 25.75
CA TYR A 70 6.75 -28.63 24.60
C TYR A 70 6.81 -29.61 23.42
N THR A 71 5.89 -29.44 22.48
CA THR A 71 5.88 -30.11 21.17
C THR A 71 6.04 -29.08 20.06
N VAL A 72 6.68 -29.47 18.96
CA VAL A 72 6.91 -28.57 17.83
C VAL A 72 5.61 -28.37 17.05
N CYS A 73 5.30 -27.14 16.66
CA CYS A 73 4.16 -26.87 15.80
C CYS A 73 4.44 -27.40 14.39
N SER A 74 3.65 -28.38 13.95
CA SER A 74 3.76 -28.95 12.60
C SER A 74 3.38 -27.95 11.51
N GLY A 75 2.44 -27.04 11.78
CA GLY A 75 2.01 -26.01 10.82
C GLY A 75 3.11 -25.04 10.38
N CYS A 76 4.21 -24.93 11.14
CA CYS A 76 5.38 -24.13 10.77
C CYS A 76 6.71 -24.86 10.99
N ASN A 77 6.68 -26.16 11.26
CA ASN A 77 7.86 -26.98 11.59
C ASN A 77 8.80 -26.34 12.63
N GLY A 78 8.25 -25.63 13.60
CA GLY A 78 9.05 -24.96 14.64
C GLY A 78 9.50 -23.54 14.33
N ALA A 79 9.34 -23.06 13.10
CA ALA A 79 9.77 -21.71 12.72
C ALA A 79 8.95 -20.60 13.37
N GLY A 80 7.69 -20.88 13.73
CA GLY A 80 6.75 -19.89 14.25
C GLY A 80 6.12 -19.01 13.16
N CYS A 81 6.59 -19.09 11.92
CA CYS A 81 6.06 -18.32 10.80
C CYS A 81 5.76 -19.19 9.58
N ILE A 82 4.94 -18.65 8.68
CA ILE A 82 4.65 -19.21 7.36
C ILE A 82 5.12 -18.19 6.32
N ILE A 83 5.81 -18.67 5.29
CA ILE A 83 6.31 -17.87 4.18
C ILE A 83 5.32 -18.02 3.02
N GLU A 84 4.58 -16.96 2.72
CA GLU A 84 3.71 -16.88 1.55
C GLU A 84 4.52 -16.28 0.39
N LYS A 85 4.55 -16.98 -0.75
CA LYS A 85 5.03 -16.41 -2.01
C LYS A 85 3.94 -15.46 -2.52
N VAL A 86 4.26 -14.19 -2.71
CA VAL A 86 3.34 -13.26 -3.38
C VAL A 86 3.46 -13.52 -4.88
N GLU A 87 2.33 -13.76 -5.54
CA GLU A 87 2.29 -13.81 -7.01
C GLU A 87 2.74 -12.46 -7.58
N GLU A 88 3.54 -12.50 -8.65
CA GLU A 88 4.03 -11.29 -9.28
C GLU A 88 2.88 -10.35 -9.65
N PRO A 89 3.08 -9.02 -9.56
CA PRO A 89 2.02 -8.07 -9.85
C PRO A 89 1.53 -8.24 -11.29
N THR A 90 0.27 -8.66 -11.44
CA THR A 90 -0.41 -8.83 -12.75
C THR A 90 -0.69 -7.51 -13.47
N THR A 91 -0.42 -6.39 -12.78
CA THR A 91 -0.58 -5.04 -13.29
C THR A 91 0.66 -4.20 -13.02
N VAL A 92 1.09 -3.43 -14.01
CA VAL A 92 2.14 -2.42 -13.84
C VAL A 92 1.54 -1.02 -13.82
N SER A 93 1.98 -0.18 -12.89
CA SER A 93 1.56 1.22 -12.84
C SER A 93 1.91 1.94 -14.15
N CYS A 94 0.95 2.67 -14.70
CA CYS A 94 1.12 3.40 -15.95
C CYS A 94 2.08 4.57 -15.72
N ARG A 95 3.30 4.45 -16.24
CA ARG A 95 4.34 5.50 -16.14
C ARG A 95 3.90 6.81 -16.77
N ALA A 96 3.06 6.76 -17.81
CA ALA A 96 2.64 7.95 -18.53
C ALA A 96 1.78 8.89 -17.66
N CYS A 97 1.09 8.37 -16.64
CA CYS A 97 0.30 9.14 -15.67
C CYS A 97 0.68 8.88 -14.21
N ASN A 98 1.82 8.22 -13.97
CA ASN A 98 2.29 7.81 -12.64
C ASN A 98 1.22 7.13 -11.79
N GLY A 99 0.44 6.21 -12.37
CA GLY A 99 -0.57 5.46 -11.63
C GLY A 99 -1.93 6.13 -11.48
N ARG A 100 -2.07 7.40 -11.88
CA ARG A 100 -3.27 8.19 -11.55
C ARG A 100 -4.46 7.95 -12.49
N GLY A 101 -4.20 7.50 -13.71
CA GLY A 101 -5.23 7.31 -14.74
C GLY A 101 -5.53 8.56 -15.57
N ASP A 102 -5.07 9.74 -15.16
CA ASP A 102 -5.28 11.00 -15.88
C ASP A 102 -4.05 11.90 -15.86
N LYS A 103 -4.02 12.89 -16.76
CA LYS A 103 -2.95 13.88 -16.88
C LYS A 103 -3.52 15.28 -16.75
N ALA A 104 -2.72 16.21 -16.24
CA ALA A 104 -3.10 17.62 -16.24
C ALA A 104 -3.36 18.09 -17.67
N CYS A 105 -4.46 18.80 -17.88
CA CYS A 105 -4.81 19.29 -19.21
C CYS A 105 -3.79 20.34 -19.67
N LEU A 106 -3.04 20.05 -20.73
CA LEU A 106 -1.97 20.92 -21.24
C LEU A 106 -2.47 22.34 -21.56
N LYS A 107 -3.71 22.49 -22.04
CA LYS A 107 -4.30 23.80 -22.32
C LYS A 107 -4.54 24.66 -21.07
N CYS A 108 -4.69 24.03 -19.90
CA CYS A 108 -4.95 24.73 -18.63
C CYS A 108 -3.69 24.92 -17.78
N GLN A 109 -2.57 24.29 -18.12
CA GLN A 109 -1.37 24.30 -17.26
C GLN A 109 -0.81 25.70 -17.00
N SER A 110 -1.05 26.63 -17.92
CA SER A 110 -0.65 28.04 -17.81
C SER A 110 -1.84 28.98 -17.64
N SER A 111 -3.00 28.50 -17.20
CA SER A 111 -4.16 29.37 -17.01
C SER A 111 -4.15 29.99 -15.61
N ASP A 112 -4.17 31.32 -15.55
CA ASP A 112 -4.30 32.09 -14.31
C ASP A 112 -5.67 31.90 -13.62
N TYR A 113 -6.64 31.27 -14.31
CA TYR A 113 -8.03 31.11 -13.86
C TYR A 113 -8.30 29.74 -13.24
N GLY A 114 -7.25 29.00 -12.92
CA GLY A 114 -7.31 27.69 -12.30
C GLY A 114 -7.48 26.53 -13.29
N ALA A 115 -7.26 25.32 -12.78
CA ALA A 115 -7.36 24.10 -13.57
C ALA A 115 -8.77 23.95 -14.14
N GLY A 116 -8.87 23.72 -15.45
CA GLY A 116 -10.14 23.52 -16.11
C GLY A 116 -10.72 24.77 -16.76
N ASN A 117 -10.12 25.94 -16.54
CA ASN A 117 -10.59 27.20 -17.11
C ASN A 117 -9.57 27.77 -18.10
N LEU A 118 -10.05 28.65 -18.98
CA LEU A 118 -9.26 29.43 -19.91
C LEU A 118 -9.68 30.89 -19.83
N ARG A 119 -8.72 31.79 -20.03
CA ARG A 119 -8.98 33.23 -20.13
C ARG A 119 -10.04 33.49 -21.20
N CYS A 120 -11.08 34.26 -20.86
CA CYS A 120 -12.05 34.69 -21.86
C CYS A 120 -11.36 35.67 -22.81
N SER A 121 -11.22 35.27 -24.07
CA SER A 121 -10.56 36.10 -25.09
C SER A 121 -11.33 37.37 -25.40
N ARG A 122 -12.66 37.39 -25.22
CA ARG A 122 -13.51 38.54 -25.56
C ARG A 122 -13.40 39.71 -24.58
N CYS A 123 -13.04 39.46 -23.33
CA CYS A 123 -12.81 40.50 -22.32
C CYS A 123 -11.38 40.46 -21.77
N ALA A 124 -10.49 39.70 -22.40
CA ALA A 124 -9.13 39.47 -21.93
C ALA A 124 -9.07 39.17 -20.43
N GLY A 125 -9.98 38.34 -19.91
CA GLY A 125 -9.94 37.98 -18.50
C GLY A 125 -10.64 38.91 -17.53
N LEU A 126 -11.13 40.08 -17.97
CA LEU A 126 -11.68 41.10 -17.09
C LEU A 126 -13.08 40.76 -16.57
N GLY A 127 -13.84 39.97 -17.33
CA GLY A 127 -15.22 39.64 -17.02
C GLY A 127 -16.22 40.67 -17.53
N TYR A 128 -15.78 41.88 -17.87
CA TYR A 128 -16.62 42.95 -18.40
C TYR A 128 -15.97 43.60 -19.63
N ARG A 129 -16.73 44.46 -20.32
CA ARG A 129 -16.20 45.40 -21.31
C ARG A 129 -16.60 46.83 -20.94
N THR A 130 -15.72 47.78 -21.21
CA THR A 130 -16.00 49.21 -21.01
C THR A 130 -16.85 49.70 -22.17
N VAL A 131 -18.03 50.24 -21.88
CA VAL A 131 -18.95 50.78 -22.89
C VAL A 131 -18.83 52.29 -23.04
N ASP A 132 -18.32 52.97 -22.00
CA ASP A 132 -18.01 54.39 -22.01
C ASP A 132 -16.68 54.66 -21.30
N PHE A 133 -15.72 55.24 -22.02
CA PHE A 133 -14.38 55.54 -21.52
C PHE A 133 -14.32 56.82 -20.68
N LEU A 134 -15.27 57.73 -20.83
CA LEU A 134 -15.32 59.00 -20.09
C LEU A 134 -15.94 58.80 -18.70
N THR A 135 -17.00 58.00 -18.62
CA THR A 135 -17.68 57.68 -17.35
C THR A 135 -17.11 56.43 -16.68
N GLY A 136 -16.44 55.56 -17.45
CA GLY A 136 -15.92 54.29 -16.97
C GLY A 136 -16.99 53.21 -16.83
N GLU A 137 -18.16 53.38 -17.45
CA GLU A 137 -19.26 52.42 -17.41
C GLU A 137 -18.86 51.06 -18.01
N ARG A 138 -19.33 49.98 -17.37
CA ARG A 138 -18.97 48.59 -17.70
C ARG A 138 -20.21 47.73 -17.82
N GLU A 139 -20.20 46.84 -18.80
CA GLU A 139 -21.17 45.77 -18.93
C GLU A 139 -20.51 44.40 -18.80
N ASP A 140 -21.21 43.44 -18.23
CA ASP A 140 -20.73 42.07 -18.14
C ASP A 140 -20.45 41.51 -19.53
N CYS A 141 -19.32 40.82 -19.65
CA CYS A 141 -18.96 40.14 -20.87
C CYS A 141 -19.85 38.91 -21.01
N GLY A 142 -20.87 38.99 -21.87
CA GLY A 142 -21.81 37.89 -22.09
C GLY A 142 -21.16 36.56 -22.51
N ALA A 143 -19.97 36.57 -23.11
CA ALA A 143 -19.27 35.35 -23.51
C ALA A 143 -18.70 34.54 -22.32
N CYS A 144 -18.45 35.18 -21.18
CA CYS A 144 -18.06 34.52 -19.94
C CYS A 144 -19.02 34.81 -18.78
N SER A 145 -20.18 35.43 -19.07
CA SER A 145 -21.18 35.82 -18.07
C SER A 145 -20.57 36.52 -16.85
N GLY A 146 -19.71 37.52 -17.08
CA GLY A 146 -19.08 38.27 -15.98
C GLY A 146 -17.83 37.63 -15.36
N GLN A 147 -17.53 36.35 -15.63
CA GLN A 147 -16.50 35.61 -14.87
C GLN A 147 -15.06 35.91 -15.28
N GLY A 148 -14.85 36.40 -16.50
CA GLY A 148 -13.51 36.61 -17.06
C GLY A 148 -12.84 35.35 -17.61
N TYR A 149 -13.40 34.16 -17.36
CA TYR A 149 -12.91 32.89 -17.90
C TYR A 149 -14.05 32.04 -18.46
N VAL A 150 -13.68 31.03 -19.24
CA VAL A 150 -14.60 30.03 -19.77
C VAL A 150 -14.07 28.64 -19.48
N SER A 151 -14.97 27.67 -19.32
CA SER A 151 -14.57 26.27 -19.12
C SER A 151 -13.78 25.77 -20.32
N CYS A 152 -12.65 25.13 -20.06
CA CYS A 152 -11.79 24.54 -21.07
C CYS A 152 -12.50 23.35 -21.72
N SER A 153 -12.80 23.45 -23.01
CA SER A 153 -13.45 22.39 -23.77
C SER A 153 -12.62 21.09 -23.84
N ALA A 154 -11.28 21.20 -23.82
CA ALA A 154 -10.40 20.04 -23.93
C ALA A 154 -10.44 19.12 -22.71
N CYS A 155 -10.75 19.66 -21.52
CA CYS A 155 -10.93 18.88 -20.29
C CYS A 155 -12.33 19.01 -19.70
N ARG A 156 -13.25 19.68 -20.42
CA ARG A 156 -14.64 19.94 -20.00
C ARG A 156 -14.72 20.54 -18.59
N GLY A 157 -13.84 21.48 -18.26
CA GLY A 157 -13.81 22.11 -16.94
C GLY A 157 -13.11 21.33 -15.82
N SER A 158 -12.72 20.07 -16.03
CA SER A 158 -12.09 19.26 -14.96
C SER A 158 -10.62 19.60 -14.69
N GLY A 159 -9.96 20.28 -15.63
CA GLY A 159 -8.52 20.55 -15.58
C GLY A 159 -7.64 19.33 -15.86
N ARG A 160 -8.23 18.17 -16.15
CA ARG A 160 -7.51 16.92 -16.39
C ARG A 160 -8.09 16.18 -17.61
N THR A 161 -7.27 15.36 -18.24
CA THR A 161 -7.66 14.54 -19.38
C THR A 161 -7.28 13.10 -19.10
N VAL A 162 -8.18 12.17 -19.44
CA VAL A 162 -7.95 10.73 -19.31
C VAL A 162 -6.62 10.35 -19.95
N CYS A 163 -5.80 9.56 -19.25
CA CYS A 163 -4.55 9.08 -19.77
C CYS A 163 -4.83 7.98 -20.79
N SER A 164 -4.69 8.32 -22.08
CA SER A 164 -4.90 7.40 -23.20
C SER A 164 -4.06 6.12 -23.10
N THR A 165 -2.84 6.20 -22.57
CA THR A 165 -1.96 5.02 -22.42
C THR A 165 -2.59 3.91 -21.58
N CYS A 166 -3.40 4.25 -20.57
CA CYS A 166 -4.03 3.28 -19.66
C CYS A 166 -5.56 3.40 -19.62
N ASN A 167 -6.15 4.13 -20.57
CA ASN A 167 -7.59 4.37 -20.67
C ASN A 167 -8.27 4.78 -19.35
N GLY A 168 -7.59 5.57 -18.51
CA GLY A 168 -8.14 6.01 -17.23
C GLY A 168 -7.87 5.10 -16.04
N MET A 169 -7.37 3.88 -16.25
CA MET A 169 -7.22 2.90 -15.16
C MET A 169 -6.04 3.21 -14.23
N GLY A 170 -4.99 3.85 -14.75
CA GLY A 170 -3.76 4.12 -14.00
C GLY A 170 -2.77 2.96 -14.01
N TYR A 171 -3.12 1.80 -14.56
CA TYR A 171 -2.25 0.64 -14.71
C TYR A 171 -2.44 -0.02 -16.08
N LEU A 172 -1.49 -0.87 -16.46
CA LEU A 172 -1.56 -1.74 -17.62
C LEU A 172 -1.55 -3.19 -17.13
N ASN A 173 -2.42 -4.02 -17.72
CA ASN A 173 -2.39 -5.46 -17.49
C ASN A 173 -1.23 -6.08 -18.28
N LEU A 174 -0.54 -7.05 -17.68
CA LEU A 174 0.58 -7.77 -18.29
C LEU A 174 0.16 -9.12 -18.90
N LEU A 175 -1.12 -9.26 -19.27
CA LEU A 175 -1.70 -10.47 -19.86
C LEU A 175 -1.32 -10.64 -21.34
#